data_AF-A0A2T2UHM4-F1
#
_entry.id   AF-A0A2T2UHM4-F1
#
_cell.length_a   1.000
_cell.length_b   1.000
_cell.length_c   1.000
_cell.angle_alpha   90.00
_cell.angle_beta   90.00
_cell.angle_gamma   90.00
#
_symmetry.space_group_name_H-M   'P 1'
#
loop_
_entity.id
_entity.type
_entity.pdbx_description
1 polymer ?
#
loop_
_entity_poly.entity_id
_entity_poly.type
_entity_poly.pdbx_seq_one_letter_code
_entity_poly.pdbx_strand_id
1 'polypeptide(L)'
;MTVNLEATSADQATTDWSELRERIRTWATELGFSDLGIADIDLADIEPRLQQWLDEGRHGAMDWMARHGSKRTRPAELVPGTVRVVSVTMDYWPPDSEHARRVLRDPARGYVSRYALGRDYHKVMRNRLQKLARRIEREVGDFGYRAFVDSAPVMEKPLAHKAGLGTQGKHTCLIDRERG
;
A
#
# COMPACT_ATOMS: atom_id res chain seq x y z
N MET A 1 -7.45 -36.48 -12.84
CA MET A 1 -7.00 -36.80 -14.21
C MET A 1 -5.53 -36.49 -14.27
N THR A 2 -4.69 -37.53 -14.22
CA THR A 2 -3.23 -37.42 -14.14
C THR A 2 -2.66 -37.11 -15.51
N VAL A 3 -1.77 -36.12 -15.60
CA VAL A 3 -0.90 -35.90 -16.75
C VAL A 3 0.50 -35.73 -16.20
N ASN A 4 1.38 -36.68 -16.53
CA ASN A 4 2.81 -36.57 -16.32
C ASN A 4 3.36 -35.53 -17.29
N LEU A 5 4.11 -34.56 -16.77
CA LEU A 5 5.02 -33.73 -17.54
C LEU A 5 6.35 -33.70 -16.78
N GLU A 6 7.25 -34.58 -17.17
CA GLU A 6 8.67 -34.31 -17.01
C GLU A 6 8.99 -33.11 -17.92
N ALA A 7 9.31 -31.97 -17.29
CA ALA A 7 9.82 -30.81 -17.97
C ALA A 7 11.12 -30.38 -17.28
N THR A 8 12.23 -30.87 -17.87
CA THR A 8 13.48 -30.14 -18.12
C THR A 8 13.95 -29.14 -17.06
N SER A 9 14.98 -29.57 -16.36
CA SER A 9 16.02 -28.74 -15.76
C SER A 9 16.60 -27.74 -16.79
N ALA A 10 16.26 -26.47 -16.64
CA ALA A 10 16.96 -25.36 -17.30
C ALA A 10 16.97 -24.15 -16.35
N ASP A 11 18.14 -23.90 -15.78
CA ASP A 11 18.70 -22.57 -15.47
C ASP A 11 17.78 -21.59 -14.70
N GLN A 12 17.45 -21.91 -13.44
CA GLN A 12 17.05 -20.87 -12.50
C GLN A 12 18.32 -20.15 -12.05
N ALA A 13 18.71 -19.10 -12.79
CA ALA A 13 19.59 -18.07 -12.24
C ALA A 13 19.03 -17.70 -10.87
N THR A 14 19.77 -18.00 -9.80
CA THR A 14 19.35 -17.72 -8.43
C THR A 14 19.15 -16.22 -8.32
N THR A 15 17.89 -15.76 -8.33
CA THR A 15 17.57 -14.35 -8.23
C THR A 15 18.19 -13.80 -6.96
N ASP A 16 19.12 -12.86 -7.08
CA ASP A 16 19.61 -12.11 -5.93
C ASP A 16 18.48 -11.19 -5.45
N TRP A 17 17.81 -11.62 -4.39
CA TRP A 17 16.70 -10.90 -3.77
C TRP A 17 17.12 -9.53 -3.23
N SER A 18 18.38 -9.36 -2.84
CA SER A 18 18.90 -8.09 -2.35
C SER A 18 19.08 -7.11 -3.51
N GLU A 19 19.64 -7.57 -4.62
CA GLU A 19 19.76 -6.76 -5.84
C GLU A 19 18.38 -6.38 -6.38
N LEU A 20 17.45 -7.33 -6.47
CA LEU A 20 16.09 -7.07 -6.91
C LEU A 20 15.40 -6.02 -6.04
N ARG A 21 15.57 -6.09 -4.70
CA ARG A 21 15.02 -5.11 -3.77
C ARG A 21 15.50 -3.69 -4.09
N GLU A 22 16.79 -3.51 -4.35
CA GLU A 22 17.35 -2.19 -4.67
C GLU A 22 16.89 -1.68 -6.06
N ARG A 23 16.74 -2.59 -7.03
CA ARG A 23 16.13 -2.25 -8.33
C ARG A 23 14.67 -1.80 -8.17
N ILE A 24 13.89 -2.50 -7.33
CA ILE A 24 12.50 -2.13 -7.02
C ILE A 24 12.41 -0.74 -6.42
N ARG A 25 13.28 -0.42 -5.45
CA ARG A 25 13.37 0.93 -4.85
C ARG A 25 13.69 1.99 -5.91
N THR A 26 14.67 1.72 -6.76
CA THR A 26 15.06 2.63 -7.85
C THR A 26 13.88 2.91 -8.78
N TRP A 27 13.17 1.87 -9.24
CA TRP A 27 12.01 2.04 -10.09
C TRP A 27 10.85 2.74 -9.40
N ALA A 28 10.67 2.54 -8.10
CA ALA A 28 9.63 3.23 -7.35
C ALA A 28 9.88 4.74 -7.34
N THR A 29 11.12 5.16 -7.09
CA THR A 29 11.55 6.56 -7.17
C THR A 29 11.35 7.13 -8.57
N GLU A 30 11.76 6.42 -9.63
CA GLU A 30 11.53 6.84 -11.02
C GLU A 30 10.05 7.01 -11.37
N LEU A 31 9.18 6.19 -10.77
CA LEU A 31 7.73 6.27 -10.93
C LEU A 31 7.11 7.39 -10.06
N GLY A 32 7.91 8.09 -9.26
CA GLY A 32 7.52 9.24 -8.45
C GLY A 32 6.92 8.86 -7.09
N PHE A 33 7.23 7.67 -6.57
CA PHE A 33 7.00 7.37 -5.16
C PHE A 33 8.09 8.00 -4.31
N SER A 34 7.72 8.44 -3.11
CA SER A 34 8.61 9.12 -2.17
C SER A 34 9.42 8.14 -1.33
N ASP A 35 8.87 6.95 -1.07
CA ASP A 35 9.54 5.84 -0.39
C ASP A 35 8.86 4.49 -0.72
N LEU A 36 9.57 3.39 -0.44
CA LEU A 36 9.12 2.01 -0.62
C LEU A 36 9.65 1.09 0.48
N GLY A 37 8.73 0.31 1.05
CA GLY A 37 9.01 -0.72 2.04
C GLY A 37 8.45 -2.07 1.62
N ILE A 38 9.11 -3.14 2.05
CA ILE A 38 8.66 -4.52 1.79
C ILE A 38 8.53 -5.23 3.14
N ALA A 39 7.38 -5.82 3.41
CA ALA A 39 7.08 -6.54 4.63
C ALA A 39 6.58 -7.96 4.35
N ASP A 40 6.67 -8.82 5.36
CA ASP A 40 5.84 -10.03 5.42
C ASP A 40 4.35 -9.66 5.61
N ILE A 41 3.49 -10.67 5.56
CA ILE A 41 2.03 -10.51 5.59
C ILE A 41 1.41 -10.78 6.97
N ASP A 42 2.22 -11.01 8.00
CA ASP A 42 1.74 -11.33 9.33
C ASP A 42 1.18 -10.07 10.02
N LEU A 43 -0.12 -10.12 10.29
CA LEU A 43 -0.91 -9.10 10.96
C LEU A 43 -1.63 -9.70 12.20
N ALA A 44 -1.09 -10.77 12.79
CA ALA A 44 -1.70 -11.46 13.93
C ALA A 44 -1.97 -10.53 15.13
N ASP A 45 -1.09 -9.55 15.39
CA ASP A 45 -1.29 -8.57 16.46
C ASP A 45 -2.33 -7.48 16.12
N ILE A 46 -2.66 -7.32 14.84
CA ILE A 46 -3.60 -6.31 14.34
C ILE A 46 -5.03 -6.85 14.30
N GLU A 47 -5.20 -8.14 13.99
CA GLU A 47 -6.52 -8.78 13.84
C GLU A 47 -7.39 -8.68 15.11
N PRO A 48 -6.92 -9.00 16.32
CA PRO A 48 -7.69 -8.85 17.55
C PRO A 48 -8.08 -7.39 17.83
N ARG A 49 -7.20 -6.44 17.51
CA ARG A 49 -7.46 -5.00 17.73
C ARG A 49 -8.51 -4.47 16.77
N LEU A 50 -8.50 -4.93 15.52
CA LEU A 50 -9.55 -4.61 14.55
C LEU A 50 -10.88 -5.20 15.01
N GLN A 51 -10.89 -6.46 15.45
CA GLN A 51 -12.11 -7.12 15.92
C GLN A 51 -12.71 -6.38 17.11
N GLN A 52 -11.91 -6.06 18.13
CA GLN A 52 -12.35 -5.27 19.27
C GLN A 52 -12.95 -3.92 18.85
N TRP A 53 -12.29 -3.20 17.94
CA TRP A 53 -12.76 -1.91 17.46
C TRP A 53 -14.09 -2.01 16.68
N LEU A 54 -14.31 -3.12 15.97
CA LEU A 54 -15.58 -3.42 15.30
C LEU A 54 -16.69 -3.75 16.31
N ASP A 55 -16.40 -4.59 17.30
CA ASP A 55 -17.33 -5.01 18.35
C ASP A 55 -17.80 -3.82 19.20
N GLU A 56 -16.91 -2.86 19.44
CA GLU A 56 -17.20 -1.59 20.13
C GLU A 56 -17.98 -0.58 19.26
N GLY A 57 -18.32 -0.91 18.01
CA GLY A 57 -19.08 -0.05 17.11
C GLY A 57 -18.34 1.22 16.66
N ARG A 58 -17.00 1.25 16.77
CA ARG A 58 -16.20 2.46 16.52
C ARG A 58 -16.02 2.82 15.03
N HIS A 59 -16.63 2.04 14.14
CA HIS A 59 -16.59 2.26 12.69
C HIS A 59 -17.60 3.29 12.18
N GLY A 60 -18.52 3.77 13.03
CA GLY A 60 -19.53 4.75 12.63
C GLY A 60 -20.34 4.25 11.44
N ALA A 61 -20.43 5.06 10.38
CA ALA A 61 -21.13 4.69 9.13
C ALA A 61 -20.28 3.84 8.16
N MET A 62 -19.08 3.40 8.55
CA MET A 62 -18.17 2.66 7.68
C MET A 62 -18.46 1.16 7.67
N ASP A 63 -19.68 0.75 7.31
CA ASP A 63 -20.10 -0.66 7.33
C ASP A 63 -19.14 -1.60 6.57
N TRP A 64 -18.49 -1.09 5.52
CA TRP A 64 -17.51 -1.85 4.73
C TRP A 64 -16.27 -2.28 5.53
N MET A 65 -16.06 -1.74 6.73
CA MET A 65 -15.07 -2.21 7.68
C MET A 65 -15.40 -3.62 8.19
N ALA A 66 -16.68 -3.91 8.48
CA ALA A 66 -17.15 -5.20 8.97
C ALA A 66 -17.46 -6.23 7.85
N ARG A 67 -17.89 -5.76 6.67
CA ARG A 67 -18.41 -6.63 5.58
C ARG A 67 -17.42 -7.67 5.03
N HIS A 68 -16.11 -7.49 5.20
CA HIS A 68 -15.10 -8.29 4.51
C HIS A 68 -14.44 -9.36 5.38
N GLY A 69 -14.93 -9.58 6.61
CA GLY A 69 -14.37 -10.56 7.54
C GLY A 69 -12.87 -10.38 7.74
N SER A 70 -12.12 -11.47 7.64
CA SER A 70 -10.66 -11.53 7.83
C SER A 70 -9.82 -11.00 6.67
N LYS A 71 -10.42 -10.65 5.52
CA LYS A 71 -9.66 -10.24 4.32
C LYS A 71 -8.72 -9.05 4.55
N ARG A 72 -9.05 -8.19 5.51
CA ARG A 72 -8.22 -7.03 5.93
C ARG A 72 -6.88 -7.45 6.50
N THR A 73 -6.89 -8.49 7.31
CA THR A 73 -5.75 -8.94 8.10
C THR A 73 -5.08 -10.17 7.51
N ARG A 74 -5.68 -10.79 6.49
CA ARG A 74 -5.17 -11.99 5.84
C ARG A 74 -5.01 -11.77 4.33
N PRO A 75 -3.87 -11.21 3.88
CA PRO A 75 -3.64 -10.91 2.46
C PRO A 75 -3.82 -12.10 1.50
N ALA A 76 -3.53 -13.32 1.96
CA ALA A 76 -3.73 -14.54 1.19
C ALA A 76 -5.21 -14.80 0.79
N GLU A 77 -6.18 -14.26 1.54
CA GLU A 77 -7.61 -14.35 1.20
C GLU A 77 -8.02 -13.35 0.10
N LEU A 78 -7.18 -12.36 -0.19
CA LEU A 78 -7.38 -11.39 -1.29
C LEU A 78 -6.68 -11.82 -2.57
N VAL A 79 -5.45 -12.30 -2.43
CA VAL A 79 -4.62 -12.82 -3.51
C VAL A 79 -3.97 -14.12 -3.00
N PRO A 80 -4.46 -15.29 -3.44
CA PRO A 80 -3.88 -16.56 -3.04
C PRO A 80 -2.38 -16.63 -3.33
N GLY A 81 -1.61 -17.19 -2.40
CA GLY A 81 -0.15 -17.28 -2.54
C GLY A 81 0.63 -16.01 -2.17
N THR A 82 -0.02 -14.96 -1.64
CA THR A 82 0.68 -13.76 -1.18
C THR A 82 1.70 -14.11 -0.07
N VAL A 83 2.96 -13.73 -0.26
CA VAL A 83 4.05 -13.93 0.73
C VAL A 83 4.67 -12.63 1.22
N ARG A 84 4.57 -11.55 0.44
CA ARG A 84 5.13 -10.23 0.74
C ARG A 84 4.17 -9.15 0.29
N VAL A 85 4.22 -8.00 0.98
CA VAL A 85 3.55 -6.77 0.56
C VAL A 85 4.61 -5.71 0.27
N VAL A 86 4.48 -5.08 -0.90
CA VAL A 86 5.25 -3.88 -1.25
C VAL A 86 4.37 -2.66 -0.99
N SER A 87 4.76 -1.85 -0.01
CA SER A 87 4.09 -0.61 0.35
C SER A 87 4.88 0.58 -0.18
N VAL A 88 4.18 1.62 -0.63
CA VAL A 88 4.79 2.84 -1.18
C VAL A 88 4.13 4.07 -0.58
N THR A 89 4.89 5.16 -0.49
CA THR A 89 4.36 6.49 -0.15
C THR A 89 4.50 7.43 -1.34
N MET A 90 3.72 8.50 -1.34
CA MET A 90 3.81 9.54 -2.36
C MET A 90 3.45 10.88 -1.74
N ASP A 91 4.35 11.85 -1.90
CA ASP A 91 4.09 13.22 -1.50
C ASP A 91 2.98 13.80 -2.39
N TYR A 92 2.01 14.42 -1.74
CA TYR A 92 0.84 15.00 -2.40
C TYR A 92 0.74 16.51 -2.18
N TRP A 93 1.78 17.15 -1.65
CA TRP A 93 1.83 18.60 -1.48
C TRP A 93 2.14 19.30 -2.81
N PRO A 94 1.19 20.05 -3.41
CA PRO A 94 1.47 20.79 -4.64
C PRO A 94 2.39 21.99 -4.34
N PRO A 95 3.42 22.26 -5.17
CA PRO A 95 4.38 23.34 -4.93
C PRO A 95 3.73 24.71 -4.70
N ASP A 96 2.67 25.01 -5.47
CA ASP A 96 1.99 26.32 -5.43
C ASP A 96 0.82 26.38 -4.44
N SER A 97 0.69 25.39 -3.55
CA SER A 97 -0.41 25.37 -2.59
C SER A 97 -0.21 26.38 -1.47
N GLU A 98 -1.20 27.25 -1.29
CA GLU A 98 -1.22 28.16 -0.16
C GLU A 98 -1.30 27.39 1.17
N HIS A 99 -0.60 27.89 2.18
CA HIS A 99 -0.60 27.26 3.48
C HIS A 99 -2.02 27.26 4.08
N ALA A 100 -2.51 26.08 4.50
CA ALA A 100 -3.85 25.88 5.05
C ALA A 100 -4.32 26.94 6.05
N ARG A 101 -3.42 27.42 6.93
CA ARG A 101 -3.75 28.46 7.93
C ARG A 101 -4.16 29.79 7.30
N ARG A 102 -3.65 30.14 6.12
CA ARG A 102 -4.04 31.36 5.41
C ARG A 102 -5.43 31.20 4.80
N VAL A 103 -5.68 30.07 4.14
CA VAL A 103 -7.00 29.76 3.56
C VAL A 103 -8.09 29.71 4.63
N LEU A 104 -7.81 29.04 5.77
CA LEU A 104 -8.75 28.91 6.89
C LEU A 104 -9.08 30.23 7.61
N ARG A 105 -8.25 31.27 7.45
CA ARG A 105 -8.50 32.60 8.04
C ARG A 105 -9.35 33.50 7.14
N ASP A 106 -9.57 33.11 5.90
CA ASP A 106 -10.33 33.88 4.93
C ASP A 106 -11.80 33.42 4.95
N PRO A 107 -12.73 34.25 5.47
CA PRO A 107 -14.14 33.88 5.55
C PRO A 107 -14.80 33.75 4.18
N ALA A 108 -14.18 34.26 3.10
CA ALA A 108 -14.70 34.13 1.74
C ALA A 108 -14.34 32.79 1.08
N ARG A 109 -13.52 31.94 1.72
CA ARG A 109 -13.02 30.70 1.13
C ARG A 109 -13.34 29.48 1.99
N GLY A 110 -13.69 28.38 1.31
CA GLY A 110 -13.72 27.04 1.89
C GLY A 110 -12.34 26.36 1.80
N TYR A 111 -11.99 25.56 2.80
CA TYR A 111 -10.77 24.74 2.76
C TYR A 111 -11.10 23.29 2.38
N VAL A 112 -10.48 22.82 1.30
CA VAL A 112 -10.55 21.42 0.87
C VAL A 112 -9.29 20.70 1.33
N SER A 113 -9.46 19.47 1.83
CA SER A 113 -8.33 18.64 2.25
C SER A 113 -7.33 18.44 1.12
N ARG A 114 -6.04 18.49 1.44
CA ARG A 114 -4.95 18.44 0.45
C ARG A 114 -4.95 17.20 -0.43
N TYR A 115 -5.27 16.03 0.14
CA TYR A 115 -5.29 14.77 -0.62
C TYR A 115 -6.38 14.76 -1.71
N ALA A 116 -7.38 15.65 -1.62
CA ALA A 116 -8.47 15.78 -2.58
C ALA A 116 -8.18 16.85 -3.65
N LEU A 117 -7.00 17.48 -3.62
CA LEU A 117 -6.60 18.47 -4.63
C LEU A 117 -5.95 17.79 -5.84
N GLY A 118 -6.22 18.32 -7.03
CA GLY A 118 -5.62 17.84 -8.27
C GLY A 118 -6.29 16.58 -8.83
N ARG A 119 -5.48 15.69 -9.41
CA ARG A 119 -5.98 14.44 -10.00
C ARG A 119 -6.29 13.44 -8.90
N ASP A 120 -7.38 12.69 -9.08
CA ASP A 120 -7.77 11.58 -8.20
C ASP A 120 -6.58 10.63 -7.93
N TYR A 121 -6.15 10.58 -6.67
CA TYR A 121 -4.97 9.85 -6.24
C TYR A 121 -5.11 8.34 -6.50
N HIS A 122 -6.33 7.79 -6.49
CA HIS A 122 -6.55 6.37 -6.80
C HIS A 122 -6.05 6.02 -8.19
N LYS A 123 -6.35 6.86 -9.18
CA LYS A 123 -5.93 6.64 -10.57
C LYS A 123 -4.42 6.79 -10.72
N VAL A 124 -3.84 7.81 -10.08
CA VAL A 124 -2.39 8.08 -10.13
C VAL A 124 -1.61 6.93 -9.49
N MET A 125 -1.93 6.59 -8.24
CA MET A 125 -1.27 5.54 -7.47
C MET A 125 -1.40 4.18 -8.16
N ARG A 126 -2.62 3.79 -8.56
CA ARG A 126 -2.86 2.50 -9.22
C ARG A 126 -2.09 2.38 -10.53
N ASN A 127 -2.03 3.44 -11.35
CA ASN A 127 -1.27 3.41 -12.60
C ASN A 127 0.24 3.20 -12.35
N ARG A 128 0.80 3.89 -11.35
CA ARG A 128 2.22 3.78 -10.99
C ARG A 128 2.55 2.42 -10.38
N LEU A 129 1.71 1.91 -9.47
CA LEU A 129 1.86 0.56 -8.91
C LEU A 129 1.83 -0.52 -9.99
N GLN A 130 0.93 -0.40 -10.96
CA GLN A 130 0.85 -1.31 -12.10
C GLN A 130 2.11 -1.26 -12.98
N LYS A 131 2.72 -0.08 -13.16
CA LYS A 131 4.01 0.04 -13.85
C LYS A 131 5.15 -0.60 -13.06
N LEU A 132 5.18 -0.42 -11.74
CA LEU A 132 6.17 -1.04 -10.88
C LEU A 132 6.08 -2.57 -10.93
N ALA A 133 4.87 -3.12 -10.78
CA ALA A 133 4.64 -4.56 -10.83
C ALA A 133 5.06 -5.17 -12.17
N ARG A 134 4.76 -4.52 -13.30
CA ARG A 134 5.25 -4.95 -14.62
C ARG A 134 6.77 -4.92 -14.75
N ARG A 135 7.48 -4.02 -14.07
CA ARG A 135 8.95 -4.01 -14.07
C ARG A 135 9.50 -5.19 -13.26
N ILE A 136 8.88 -5.51 -12.14
CA ILE A 136 9.21 -6.70 -11.33
C ILE A 136 8.98 -7.97 -12.15
N GLU A 137 7.82 -8.10 -12.77
CA GLU A 137 7.42 -9.26 -13.58
C GLU A 137 8.40 -9.53 -14.74
N ARG A 138 8.97 -8.48 -15.33
CA ARG A 138 9.99 -8.63 -16.38
C ARG A 138 11.30 -9.22 -15.89
N GLU A 139 11.64 -9.06 -14.61
CA GLU A 139 12.88 -9.60 -14.04
C GLU A 139 12.71 -10.99 -13.46
N VAL A 140 11.56 -11.28 -12.82
CA VAL A 140 11.38 -12.54 -12.07
C VAL A 140 10.37 -13.49 -12.72
N GLY A 141 9.76 -13.09 -13.83
CA GLY A 141 8.64 -13.81 -14.43
C GLY A 141 7.32 -13.54 -13.73
N ASP A 142 6.29 -14.33 -14.07
CA ASP A 142 4.98 -14.22 -13.44
C ASP A 142 5.07 -14.61 -11.96
N PHE A 143 4.56 -13.74 -11.10
CA PHE A 143 4.57 -13.91 -9.65
C PHE A 143 3.19 -13.71 -9.01
N GLY A 144 2.14 -13.42 -9.81
CA GLY A 144 0.80 -13.17 -9.34
C GLY A 144 0.67 -11.97 -8.39
N TYR A 145 0.15 -10.83 -8.87
CA TYR A 145 0.01 -9.63 -8.04
C TYR A 145 -1.35 -8.94 -8.19
N ARG A 146 -1.65 -8.10 -7.21
CA ARG A 146 -2.75 -7.13 -7.30
C ARG A 146 -2.35 -5.81 -6.64
N ALA A 147 -2.51 -4.72 -7.39
CA ALA A 147 -2.30 -3.37 -6.87
C ALA A 147 -3.55 -2.85 -6.17
N PHE A 148 -3.41 -2.39 -4.93
CA PHE A 148 -4.47 -1.82 -4.12
C PHE A 148 -4.17 -0.37 -3.75
N VAL A 149 -5.23 0.44 -3.64
CA VAL A 149 -5.23 1.81 -3.15
C VAL A 149 -6.62 2.08 -2.58
N ASP A 150 -6.74 2.25 -1.27
CA ASP A 150 -7.89 2.69 -0.42
C ASP A 150 -9.19 1.87 -0.53
N SER A 151 -9.59 1.57 -1.76
CA SER A 151 -10.83 0.87 -2.17
C SER A 151 -10.91 -0.63 -1.85
N ALA A 152 -9.83 -1.25 -1.38
CA ALA A 152 -9.81 -2.68 -1.06
C ALA A 152 -9.71 -2.90 0.46
N PRO A 153 -10.20 -4.03 0.98
CA PRO A 153 -10.11 -4.33 2.40
C PRO A 153 -8.69 -4.80 2.73
N VAL A 154 -7.71 -3.89 2.68
CA VAL A 154 -6.30 -4.12 3.03
C VAL A 154 -5.97 -3.23 4.23
N MET A 155 -5.24 -3.74 5.22
CA MET A 155 -4.72 -2.93 6.32
C MET A 155 -3.48 -2.14 5.88
N GLU A 156 -3.67 -1.16 5.00
CA GLU A 156 -2.58 -0.39 4.37
C GLU A 156 -1.66 0.27 5.41
N LYS A 157 -2.23 0.89 6.45
CA LYS A 157 -1.43 1.59 7.48
C LYS A 157 -0.59 0.62 8.34
N PRO A 158 -1.14 -0.48 8.90
CA PRO A 158 -0.30 -1.48 9.57
C PRO A 158 0.78 -2.10 8.69
N LEU A 159 0.45 -2.42 7.42
CA LEU A 159 1.44 -2.97 6.49
C LEU A 159 2.56 -1.97 6.19
N ALA A 160 2.21 -0.69 5.97
CA ALA A 160 3.20 0.36 5.75
C ALA A 160 4.08 0.61 6.99
N HIS A 161 3.50 0.61 8.20
CA HIS A 161 4.27 0.67 9.45
C HIS A 161 5.24 -0.51 9.56
N LYS A 162 4.75 -1.73 9.32
CA LYS A 162 5.58 -2.95 9.35
C LYS A 162 6.67 -2.93 8.28
N ALA A 163 6.42 -2.29 7.14
CA ALA A 163 7.38 -2.08 6.07
C ALA A 163 8.40 -0.97 6.36
N GLY A 164 8.30 -0.29 7.51
CA GLY A 164 9.24 0.74 7.94
C GLY A 164 8.96 2.14 7.40
N LEU A 165 7.79 2.39 6.82
CA LEU A 165 7.45 3.65 6.13
C LEU A 165 6.96 4.77 7.05
N GLY A 166 6.87 4.53 8.36
CA GLY A 166 6.39 5.51 9.33
C GLY A 166 5.67 4.87 10.52
N THR A 167 5.21 5.69 11.46
CA THR A 167 4.49 5.25 12.68
C THR A 167 3.06 5.75 12.70
N GLN A 168 2.11 4.93 13.15
CA GLN A 168 0.72 5.37 13.26
C GLN A 168 0.52 6.29 14.48
N GLY A 169 0.17 7.54 14.23
CA GLY A 169 -0.12 8.53 15.26
C GLY A 169 -1.47 8.31 15.95
N LYS A 170 -1.71 9.04 17.06
CA LYS A 170 -3.00 9.02 17.79
C LYS A 170 -4.19 9.46 16.92
N HIS A 171 -3.95 10.31 15.92
CA HIS A 171 -4.93 10.71 14.91
C HIS A 171 -5.10 9.65 13.79
N THR A 172 -4.56 8.45 13.98
CA THR A 172 -4.67 7.28 13.11
C THR A 172 -3.94 7.36 11.76
N CYS A 173 -3.30 8.48 11.40
CA CYS A 173 -2.50 8.55 10.18
C CYS A 173 -1.12 7.93 10.42
N LEU A 174 -0.54 7.37 9.37
CA LEU A 174 0.88 7.02 9.34
C LEU A 174 1.69 8.32 9.22
N ILE A 175 2.75 8.44 10.02
CA ILE A 175 3.65 9.59 10.06
C ILE A 175 5.04 9.11 9.68
N ASP A 176 5.56 9.62 8.57
CA ASP A 176 6.99 9.50 8.26
C ASP A 176 7.78 10.60 8.99
N ARG A 177 9.00 10.31 9.41
CA ARG A 177 9.80 11.25 10.22
C ARG A 177 10.25 12.48 9.43
N GLU A 178 10.49 12.32 8.13
CA GLU A 178 11.01 13.39 7.27
C GLU A 178 9.89 14.11 6.52
N ARG A 179 8.83 13.38 6.14
CA ARG A 179 7.75 13.86 5.26
C ARG A 179 6.43 14.16 5.99
N GLY A 180 6.29 13.68 7.23
CA GLY A 180 5.11 13.89 8.08
C GLY A 180 3.99 12.87 7.88
#